data_AF-A0A7R9TAA8-F1
#
_entry.id   AF-A0A7R9TAA8-F1
#
_cell.length_a   1.000
_cell.length_b   1.000
_cell.length_c   1.000
_cell.angle_alpha   90.00
_cell.angle_beta   90.00
_cell.angle_gamma   90.00
#
_symmetry.space_group_name_H-M   'P 1'
#
loop_
_entity.id
_entity.type
_entity.pdbx_description
1 polymer ?
#
loop_
_entity_poly.entity_id
_entity_poly.type
_entity_poly.pdbx_seq_one_letter_code
_entity_poly.pdbx_strand_id
1 'polypeptide(L)'
;RDEGGALRFASLMPQLGLLEEGLQSYLGFLRASVAAAAREEFDALSASLDRAATAVPFVETLTNLLRIVAVQAETNAPVVREHFGAAAPQALVQELQKECDIRGAHVLQRFVEHRRLPALARRARTHSAAGAADGDAVDPREIEGFLDEMLMLGQRVEEYTGFMLAQMRAAHGATDDVLPPTAMAMFRSGDLSQKQQEILMYYVQLEEYFMTSNVRKAIDIDEAAQDSLTSSMVDDVFFILQKCTHRAISSRNVQCACAGLNHVGNILGNDYRDALSAKLDAALVTAEHVAQRHARKPDDASADVLAAEARPALAASVSVALNNLDVSADYISKLFTVLDDSCAAFYPSAADRERMHTVLADMQAAAQALRALLKSALERACELALAHESIRAALAASKTCSYALSEEAYAANERVDPWAVPLATALESALSPLSDALSQANYDTLVLACAERVASALEQGLFTKKFSQLGGLQLDREVRTVVGAFSALASGSVRDRFARLTQVATVLNLERVAEILDYWGDNAGAITWRLSPNEIKKVLALRSDFSEHSISALQL
;
A
#
# COMPACT_ATOMS: atom_id res chain seq x y z
N ARG A 1 45.49 -36.32 -12.32
CA ARG A 1 46.48 -35.49 -13.05
C ARG A 1 47.35 -34.80 -12.00
N ASP A 2 48.68 -34.80 -12.13
CA ASP A 2 49.60 -34.22 -11.12
C ASP A 2 49.77 -32.71 -11.36
N GLU A 3 49.09 -31.89 -10.55
CA GLU A 3 49.17 -30.43 -10.59
C GLU A 3 50.56 -29.90 -10.27
N GLY A 4 51.27 -30.53 -9.32
CA GLY A 4 52.65 -30.16 -8.98
C GLY A 4 53.64 -30.48 -10.11
N GLY A 5 53.39 -31.53 -10.88
CA GLY A 5 54.14 -31.85 -12.10
C GLY A 5 53.92 -30.80 -13.20
N ALA A 6 52.67 -30.41 -13.44
CA ALA A 6 52.31 -29.40 -14.43
C ALA A 6 52.89 -28.02 -14.09
N LEU A 7 52.79 -27.59 -12.83
CA LEU A 7 53.37 -26.34 -12.36
C LEU A 7 54.90 -26.33 -12.51
N ARG A 8 55.57 -27.42 -12.11
CA ARG A 8 57.03 -27.55 -12.25
C ARG A 8 57.47 -27.40 -13.70
N PHE A 9 56.82 -28.09 -14.63
CA PHE A 9 57.12 -27.96 -16.06
C PHE A 9 56.92 -26.53 -16.57
N ALA A 10 55.77 -25.92 -16.25
CA ALA A 10 55.44 -24.58 -16.69
C ALA A 10 56.39 -23.51 -16.08
N SER A 11 56.82 -23.68 -14.83
CA SER A 11 57.71 -22.76 -14.13
C SER A 11 59.14 -22.70 -14.69
N LEU A 12 59.55 -23.71 -15.48
CA LEU A 12 60.86 -23.74 -16.15
C LEU A 12 60.87 -22.96 -17.48
N MET A 13 59.72 -22.79 -18.13
CA MET A 13 59.59 -22.10 -19.41
C MET A 13 59.99 -20.61 -19.38
N PRO A 14 59.69 -19.83 -18.32
CA PRO A 14 60.21 -18.47 -18.17
C PRO A 14 61.73 -18.38 -18.24
N GLN A 15 62.46 -19.39 -17.72
CA GLN A 15 63.92 -19.43 -17.78
C GLN A 15 64.46 -19.61 -19.21
N LEU A 16 63.63 -20.12 -20.11
CA LEU A 16 63.91 -20.30 -21.54
C LEU A 16 63.44 -19.11 -22.39
N GLY A 17 62.94 -18.03 -21.76
CA GLY A 17 62.34 -16.89 -22.46
C GLY A 17 60.91 -17.12 -22.95
N LEU A 18 60.28 -18.24 -22.56
CA LEU A 18 58.97 -18.69 -23.04
C LEU A 18 57.89 -18.48 -21.97
N LEU A 19 57.84 -17.28 -21.38
CA LEU A 19 56.96 -16.98 -20.23
C LEU A 19 55.47 -17.14 -20.58
N GLU A 20 55.03 -16.61 -21.72
CA GLU A 20 53.64 -16.70 -22.16
C GLU A 20 53.21 -18.15 -22.43
N GLU A 21 54.06 -18.94 -23.06
CA GLU A 21 53.78 -20.34 -23.39
C GLU A 21 53.73 -21.21 -22.13
N GLY A 22 54.63 -20.95 -21.16
CA GLY A 22 54.58 -21.57 -19.84
C GLY A 22 53.27 -21.28 -19.11
N LEU A 23 52.86 -20.00 -19.07
CA LEU A 23 51.60 -19.60 -18.46
C LEU A 23 50.41 -20.27 -19.16
N GLN A 24 50.32 -20.20 -20.49
CA GLN A 24 49.22 -20.81 -21.25
C GLN A 24 49.15 -22.33 -21.07
N SER A 25 50.29 -23.01 -20.99
CA SER A 25 50.34 -24.45 -20.71
C SER A 25 49.74 -24.78 -19.34
N TYR A 26 50.08 -24.01 -18.31
CA TYR A 26 49.55 -24.23 -16.96
C TYR A 26 48.07 -23.84 -16.85
N LEU A 27 47.65 -22.71 -17.44
CA LEU A 27 46.24 -22.33 -17.49
C LEU A 27 45.40 -23.37 -18.24
N GLY A 28 45.91 -23.92 -19.34
CA GLY A 28 45.27 -25.01 -20.07
C GLY A 28 45.12 -26.27 -19.23
N PHE A 29 46.12 -26.61 -18.41
CA PHE A 29 46.03 -27.70 -17.45
C PHE A 29 44.93 -27.47 -16.40
N LEU A 30 44.92 -26.29 -15.77
CA LEU A 30 43.94 -25.92 -14.74
C LEU A 30 42.51 -25.94 -15.32
N ARG A 31 42.31 -25.34 -16.50
CA ARG A 31 41.03 -25.38 -17.21
C ARG A 31 40.59 -26.83 -17.49
N ALA A 32 41.49 -27.68 -17.95
CA ALA A 32 41.18 -29.08 -18.22
C ALA A 32 40.92 -29.90 -16.93
N SER A 33 41.45 -29.47 -15.79
CA SER A 33 41.14 -30.02 -14.46
C SER A 33 39.73 -29.64 -14.03
N VAL A 34 39.38 -28.35 -14.13
CA VAL A 34 38.03 -27.83 -13.87
C VAL A 34 37.00 -28.51 -14.77
N ALA A 35 37.29 -28.65 -16.06
CA ALA A 35 36.41 -29.30 -17.02
C ALA A 35 36.12 -30.77 -16.67
N ALA A 36 37.08 -31.48 -16.06
CA ALA A 36 36.90 -32.86 -15.63
C ALA A 36 36.02 -32.92 -14.36
N ALA A 37 36.29 -32.08 -13.36
CA ALA A 37 35.48 -32.02 -12.14
C ALA A 37 34.03 -31.58 -12.42
N ALA A 38 33.85 -30.55 -13.26
CA ALA A 38 32.51 -30.09 -13.67
C ALA A 38 31.73 -31.15 -14.48
N ARG A 39 32.44 -32.05 -15.16
CA ARG A 39 31.80 -33.17 -15.88
C ARG A 39 31.22 -34.20 -14.92
N GLU A 40 31.90 -34.51 -13.82
CA GLU A 40 31.39 -35.44 -12.80
C GLU A 40 30.08 -34.91 -12.19
N GLU A 41 30.03 -33.62 -11.83
CA GLU A 41 28.81 -32.96 -11.35
C GLU A 41 27.67 -33.04 -12.39
N PHE A 42 27.98 -32.83 -13.67
CA PHE A 42 26.99 -32.89 -14.74
C PHE A 42 26.48 -34.31 -15.01
N ASP A 43 27.35 -35.31 -14.92
CA ASP A 43 26.98 -36.72 -15.10
C ASP A 43 26.06 -37.17 -13.95
N ALA A 44 26.31 -36.68 -12.72
CA ALA A 44 25.42 -36.90 -11.57
C ALA A 44 24.04 -36.24 -11.74
N LEU A 45 23.99 -35.01 -12.29
CA LEU A 45 22.74 -34.34 -12.65
C LEU A 45 21.98 -35.13 -13.72
N SER A 46 22.67 -35.58 -14.77
CA SER A 46 22.09 -36.36 -15.87
C SER A 46 21.50 -37.68 -15.37
N ALA A 47 22.22 -38.40 -14.52
CA ALA A 47 21.70 -39.62 -13.89
C ALA A 47 20.44 -39.38 -13.04
N SER A 48 20.31 -38.20 -12.44
CA SER A 48 19.12 -37.81 -11.66
C SER A 48 17.93 -37.47 -12.56
N LEU A 49 18.19 -36.84 -13.71
CA LEU A 49 17.20 -36.58 -14.76
C LEU A 49 16.66 -37.89 -15.36
N ASP A 50 17.54 -38.83 -15.70
CA ASP A 50 17.18 -40.11 -16.30
C ASP A 50 16.34 -40.99 -15.37
N ARG A 51 16.56 -40.87 -14.05
CA ARG A 51 15.77 -41.57 -13.02
C ARG A 51 14.41 -40.90 -12.73
N ALA A 52 14.09 -39.79 -13.42
CA ALA A 52 12.90 -38.98 -13.17
C ALA A 52 12.73 -38.68 -11.67
N ALA A 53 13.82 -38.32 -10.99
CA ALA A 53 13.80 -38.01 -9.57
C ALA A 53 12.82 -36.87 -9.30
N THR A 54 12.06 -36.97 -8.20
CA THR A 54 11.09 -35.95 -7.79
C THR A 54 11.75 -34.60 -7.50
N ALA A 55 13.00 -34.63 -7.01
CA ALA A 55 13.84 -33.45 -6.83
C ALA A 55 15.12 -33.61 -7.64
N VAL A 56 15.27 -32.78 -8.68
CA VAL A 56 16.49 -32.72 -9.51
C VAL A 56 17.39 -31.62 -8.96
N PRO A 57 18.67 -31.91 -8.62
CA PRO A 57 19.53 -31.00 -7.84
C PRO A 57 20.19 -29.91 -8.70
N PHE A 58 19.42 -29.11 -9.46
CA PHE A 58 19.99 -28.08 -10.34
C PHE A 58 20.78 -27.01 -9.57
N VAL A 59 20.21 -26.50 -8.47
CA VAL A 59 20.84 -25.47 -7.63
C VAL A 59 22.15 -25.96 -7.03
N GLU A 60 22.16 -27.19 -6.50
CA GLU A 60 23.36 -27.80 -5.93
C GLU A 60 24.44 -28.02 -7.00
N THR A 61 24.06 -28.59 -8.15
CA THR A 61 24.98 -28.84 -9.26
C THR A 61 25.64 -27.54 -9.74
N LEU A 62 24.85 -26.49 -9.95
CA LEU A 62 25.38 -25.18 -10.34
C LEU A 62 26.28 -24.60 -9.25
N THR A 63 25.86 -24.67 -7.98
CA THR A 63 26.64 -24.16 -6.84
C THR A 63 28.00 -24.86 -6.74
N ASN A 64 28.05 -26.18 -6.91
CA ASN A 64 29.28 -26.95 -6.87
C ASN A 64 30.19 -26.58 -8.04
N LEU A 65 29.65 -26.45 -9.25
CA LEU A 65 30.39 -26.02 -10.43
C LEU A 65 31.02 -24.63 -10.24
N LEU A 66 30.23 -23.64 -9.79
CA LEU A 66 30.71 -22.29 -9.51
C LEU A 66 31.80 -22.30 -8.43
N ARG A 67 31.64 -23.14 -7.39
CA ARG A 67 32.62 -23.30 -6.31
C ARG A 67 33.93 -23.92 -6.81
N ILE A 68 33.87 -24.94 -7.67
CA ILE A 68 35.06 -25.57 -8.27
C ILE A 68 35.89 -24.50 -9.01
N VAL A 69 35.23 -23.66 -9.80
CA VAL A 69 35.89 -22.58 -10.55
C VAL A 69 36.47 -21.53 -9.60
N ALA A 70 35.68 -21.06 -8.63
CA ALA A 70 36.09 -20.04 -7.67
C ALA A 70 37.30 -20.48 -6.82
N VAL A 71 37.29 -21.71 -6.30
CA VAL A 71 38.39 -22.28 -5.50
C VAL A 71 39.65 -22.42 -6.33
N GLN A 72 39.54 -22.85 -7.59
CA GLN A 72 40.68 -22.96 -8.49
C GLN A 72 41.30 -21.60 -8.82
N ALA A 73 40.47 -20.57 -9.01
CA ALA A 73 40.95 -19.20 -9.21
C ALA A 73 41.67 -18.67 -7.95
N GLU A 74 41.08 -18.83 -6.77
CA GLU A 74 41.64 -18.36 -5.50
C GLU A 74 42.95 -19.04 -5.13
N THR A 75 42.99 -20.37 -5.24
CA THR A 75 44.16 -21.18 -4.84
C THR A 75 45.35 -20.93 -5.76
N ASN A 76 45.11 -20.79 -7.07
CA ASN A 76 46.17 -20.66 -8.06
C ASN A 76 46.58 -19.20 -8.35
N ALA A 77 45.78 -18.20 -7.95
CA ALA A 77 46.12 -16.79 -8.11
C ALA A 77 47.52 -16.41 -7.54
N PRO A 78 47.90 -16.75 -6.29
CA PRO A 78 49.23 -16.43 -5.78
C PRO A 78 50.33 -17.21 -6.50
N VAL A 79 50.06 -18.47 -6.86
CA VAL A 79 51.02 -19.37 -7.55
C VAL A 79 51.40 -18.81 -8.92
N VAL A 80 50.39 -18.43 -9.72
CA VAL A 80 50.65 -17.88 -11.06
C VAL A 80 51.28 -16.49 -10.99
N ARG A 81 50.96 -15.70 -9.95
CA ARG A 81 51.59 -14.40 -9.71
C ARG A 81 53.08 -14.53 -9.45
N GLU A 82 53.47 -15.49 -8.60
CA GLU A 82 54.87 -15.73 -8.24
C GLU A 82 55.70 -16.15 -9.45
N HIS A 83 55.17 -17.06 -10.29
CA HIS A 83 55.94 -17.68 -11.37
C HIS A 83 55.85 -16.94 -12.72
N PHE A 84 54.76 -16.22 -12.98
CA PHE A 84 54.47 -15.61 -14.28
C PHE A 84 54.15 -14.10 -14.21
N GLY A 85 54.20 -13.49 -13.02
CA GLY A 85 54.09 -12.05 -12.83
C GLY A 85 52.68 -11.53 -12.56
N ALA A 86 52.58 -10.20 -12.40
CA ALA A 86 51.39 -9.53 -11.85
C ALA A 86 50.11 -9.69 -12.70
N ALA A 87 50.24 -9.82 -14.03
CA ALA A 87 49.10 -9.97 -14.94
C ALA A 87 48.54 -11.41 -15.01
N ALA A 88 49.29 -12.41 -14.54
CA ALA A 88 48.92 -13.82 -14.66
C ALA A 88 47.61 -14.21 -13.94
N PRO A 89 47.27 -13.69 -12.74
CA PRO A 89 46.00 -14.02 -12.08
C PRO A 89 44.78 -13.52 -12.86
N GLN A 90 44.91 -12.42 -13.62
CA GLN A 90 43.83 -11.94 -14.49
C GLN A 90 43.60 -12.92 -15.66
N ALA A 91 44.68 -13.41 -16.29
CA ALA A 91 44.59 -14.42 -17.34
C ALA A 91 44.01 -15.75 -16.82
N LEU A 92 44.35 -16.13 -15.59
CA LEU A 92 43.76 -17.29 -14.91
C LEU A 92 42.24 -17.17 -14.79
N VAL A 93 41.75 -16.05 -14.25
CA VAL A 93 40.31 -15.82 -14.12
C VAL A 93 39.61 -15.86 -15.49
N GLN A 94 40.21 -15.27 -16.51
CA GLN A 94 39.67 -15.28 -17.87
C GLN A 94 39.59 -16.69 -18.48
N GLU A 95 40.63 -17.51 -18.32
CA GLU A 95 40.61 -18.88 -18.84
C GLU A 95 39.63 -19.78 -18.09
N LEU A 96 39.54 -19.63 -16.76
CA LEU A 96 38.60 -20.41 -15.96
C LEU A 96 37.14 -20.00 -16.22
N GLN A 97 36.87 -18.71 -16.45
CA GLN A 97 35.52 -18.22 -16.77
C GLN A 97 34.96 -18.85 -18.04
N LYS A 98 35.79 -19.11 -19.06
CA LYS A 98 35.34 -19.79 -20.29
C LYS A 98 34.74 -21.16 -20.03
N GLU A 99 35.29 -21.91 -19.09
CA GLU A 99 34.74 -23.23 -18.73
C GLU A 99 33.44 -23.09 -17.93
N CYS A 100 33.35 -22.07 -17.08
CA CYS A 100 32.13 -21.72 -16.36
C CYS A 100 31.00 -21.32 -17.31
N ASP A 101 31.29 -20.51 -18.34
CA ASP A 101 30.32 -20.13 -19.36
C ASP A 101 29.77 -21.36 -20.10
N ILE A 102 30.64 -22.28 -20.52
CA ILE A 102 30.21 -23.50 -21.24
C ILE A 102 29.36 -24.39 -20.32
N ARG A 103 29.88 -24.73 -19.14
CA ARG A 103 29.28 -25.76 -18.28
C ARG A 103 28.09 -25.22 -17.50
N GLY A 104 28.22 -24.02 -16.95
CA GLY A 104 27.16 -23.35 -16.21
C GLY A 104 25.96 -23.01 -17.09
N ALA A 105 26.19 -22.48 -18.30
CA ALA A 105 25.10 -22.24 -19.25
C ALA A 105 24.38 -23.54 -19.64
N HIS A 106 25.10 -24.65 -19.76
CA HIS A 106 24.49 -25.94 -20.04
C HIS A 106 23.60 -26.45 -18.90
N VAL A 107 24.00 -26.29 -17.64
CA VAL A 107 23.15 -26.62 -16.47
C VAL A 107 21.87 -25.79 -16.47
N LEU A 108 22.00 -24.47 -16.68
CA LEU A 108 20.84 -23.57 -16.76
C LEU A 108 19.92 -23.91 -17.93
N GLN A 109 20.48 -24.25 -19.10
CA GLN A 109 19.71 -24.66 -20.27
C GLN A 109 18.90 -25.95 -19.99
N ARG A 110 19.52 -26.95 -19.35
CA ARG A 110 18.81 -28.18 -18.96
C ARG A 110 17.71 -27.93 -17.95
N PHE A 111 17.89 -26.97 -17.04
CA PHE A 111 16.86 -26.53 -16.12
C PHE A 111 15.65 -25.93 -16.87
N VAL A 112 15.90 -24.99 -17.81
CA VAL A 112 14.86 -24.36 -18.64
C VAL A 112 14.04 -25.42 -19.40
N GLU A 113 14.71 -26.40 -20.00
CA GLU A 113 14.10 -27.50 -20.76
C GLU A 113 13.31 -28.45 -19.86
N HIS A 114 13.89 -28.87 -18.74
CA HIS A 114 13.27 -29.82 -17.81
C HIS A 114 12.01 -29.24 -17.15
N ARG A 115 12.07 -27.99 -16.70
CA ARG A 115 10.92 -27.28 -16.12
C ARG A 115 9.96 -26.73 -17.16
N ARG A 116 10.30 -26.83 -18.45
CA ARG A 116 9.50 -26.33 -19.59
C ARG A 116 9.08 -24.87 -19.40
N LEU A 117 9.98 -24.04 -18.88
CA LEU A 117 9.69 -22.63 -18.57
C LEU A 117 9.08 -21.85 -19.74
N PRO A 118 9.49 -22.05 -21.01
CA PRO A 118 8.86 -21.36 -22.14
C PRO A 118 7.37 -21.70 -22.29
N ALA A 119 6.99 -22.97 -22.08
CA ALA A 119 5.61 -23.42 -22.16
C ALA A 119 4.79 -22.94 -20.96
N LEU A 120 5.38 -22.97 -19.76
CA LEU A 120 4.76 -22.48 -18.53
C LEU A 120 4.46 -20.99 -18.61
N ALA A 121 5.46 -20.18 -19.01
CA ALA A 121 5.30 -18.74 -19.18
C ALA A 121 4.28 -18.40 -20.28
N ARG A 122 4.23 -19.18 -21.37
CA ARG A 122 3.20 -18.98 -22.41
C ARG A 122 1.80 -19.21 -21.85
N ARG A 123 1.57 -20.29 -21.09
CA ARG A 123 0.28 -20.60 -20.47
C ARG A 123 -0.15 -19.53 -19.46
N ALA A 124 0.78 -19.07 -18.62
CA ALA A 124 0.53 -17.98 -17.66
C ALA A 124 0.09 -16.67 -18.36
N ARG A 125 0.76 -16.30 -19.47
CA ARG A 125 0.39 -15.11 -20.26
C ARG A 125 -0.97 -15.24 -20.92
N THR A 126 -1.29 -16.40 -21.52
CA THR A 126 -2.61 -16.61 -22.16
C THR A 126 -3.75 -16.55 -21.16
N HIS A 127 -3.52 -17.04 -19.94
CA HIS A 127 -4.51 -17.00 -18.86
C HIS A 127 -4.72 -15.59 -18.30
N SER A 128 -3.69 -14.74 -18.36
CA SER A 128 -3.80 -13.34 -17.92
C SER A 128 -4.52 -12.44 -18.94
N ALA A 129 -4.42 -12.76 -20.24
CA ALA A 129 -4.93 -11.94 -21.34
C ALA A 129 -6.36 -12.28 -21.79
N ALA A 130 -6.87 -13.45 -21.45
CA ALA A 130 -8.22 -13.90 -21.80
C ALA A 130 -8.80 -14.69 -20.63
N GLY A 131 -10.12 -14.59 -20.42
CA GLY A 131 -10.88 -15.50 -19.57
C GLY A 131 -10.81 -16.92 -20.13
N ALA A 132 -9.67 -17.57 -19.91
CA ALA A 132 -9.33 -18.84 -20.47
C ALA A 132 -10.26 -19.93 -19.91
N ALA A 133 -10.52 -20.95 -20.72
CA ALA A 133 -11.29 -22.10 -20.27
C ALA A 133 -10.59 -22.75 -19.06
N ASP A 134 -11.37 -23.14 -18.06
CA ASP A 134 -10.96 -23.63 -16.73
C ASP A 134 -9.89 -24.75 -16.75
N GLY A 135 -9.72 -25.45 -17.88
CA GLY A 135 -8.77 -26.55 -18.05
C GLY A 135 -7.33 -26.19 -18.47
N ASP A 136 -7.02 -24.93 -18.83
CA ASP A 136 -5.64 -24.53 -19.22
C ASP A 136 -4.97 -23.58 -18.20
N ALA A 137 -5.61 -23.40 -17.03
CA ALA A 137 -5.04 -22.66 -15.91
C ALA A 137 -3.75 -23.32 -15.41
N VAL A 138 -2.74 -22.51 -15.12
CA VAL A 138 -1.54 -22.98 -14.41
C VAL A 138 -1.84 -22.84 -12.93
N ASP A 139 -1.78 -23.93 -12.16
CA ASP A 139 -1.94 -23.84 -10.71
C ASP A 139 -0.82 -22.96 -10.13
N PRO A 140 -1.12 -21.85 -9.42
CA PRO A 140 -0.10 -21.02 -8.80
C PRO A 140 0.85 -21.81 -7.88
N ARG A 141 0.40 -22.94 -7.30
CA ARG A 141 1.24 -23.82 -6.47
C ARG A 141 2.32 -24.53 -7.27
N GLU A 142 2.06 -24.85 -8.54
CA GLU A 142 3.06 -25.45 -9.44
C GLU A 142 4.17 -24.43 -9.75
N ILE A 143 3.80 -23.16 -9.88
CA ILE A 143 4.73 -22.07 -10.19
C ILE A 143 5.59 -21.73 -8.97
N GLU A 144 5.01 -21.71 -7.76
CA GLU A 144 5.70 -21.29 -6.54
C GLU A 144 7.03 -22.04 -6.31
N GLY A 145 7.03 -23.36 -6.45
CA GLY A 145 8.24 -24.17 -6.29
C GLY A 145 9.34 -23.85 -7.31
N PHE A 146 8.96 -23.40 -8.51
CA PHE A 146 9.92 -23.02 -9.55
C PHE A 146 10.45 -21.60 -9.35
N LEU A 147 9.67 -20.66 -8.80
CA LEU A 147 10.11 -19.29 -8.56
C LEU A 147 11.32 -19.25 -7.62
N ASP A 148 11.26 -20.01 -6.53
CA ASP A 148 12.34 -20.08 -5.55
C ASP A 148 13.59 -20.75 -6.16
N GLU A 149 13.41 -21.81 -6.95
CA GLU A 149 14.53 -22.49 -7.64
C GLU A 149 15.21 -21.58 -8.66
N MET A 150 14.43 -20.85 -9.48
CA MET A 150 14.92 -19.88 -10.47
C MET A 150 15.74 -18.77 -9.83
N LEU A 151 15.25 -18.24 -8.71
CA LEU A 151 15.95 -17.20 -7.98
C LEU A 151 17.22 -17.70 -7.30
N MET A 152 17.19 -18.88 -6.70
CA MET A 152 18.40 -19.47 -6.13
C MET A 152 19.47 -19.66 -7.21
N LEU A 153 19.12 -20.15 -8.40
CA LEU A 153 20.06 -20.24 -9.51
C LEU A 153 20.62 -18.86 -9.88
N GLY A 154 19.76 -17.85 -10.01
CA GLY A 154 20.16 -16.48 -10.29
C GLY A 154 21.11 -15.89 -9.25
N GLN A 155 20.78 -16.03 -7.96
CA GLN A 155 21.59 -15.55 -6.84
C GLN A 155 22.99 -16.18 -6.82
N ARG A 156 23.10 -17.48 -7.09
CA ARG A 156 24.40 -18.15 -7.11
C ARG A 156 25.30 -17.62 -8.23
N VAL A 157 24.73 -17.32 -9.40
CA VAL A 157 25.47 -16.71 -10.51
C VAL A 157 25.91 -15.28 -10.18
N GLU A 158 25.05 -14.48 -9.54
CA GLU A 158 25.42 -13.11 -9.10
C GLU A 158 26.53 -13.13 -8.04
N GLU A 159 26.42 -14.00 -7.03
CA GLU A 159 27.43 -14.16 -5.98
C GLU A 159 28.79 -14.58 -6.55
N TYR A 160 28.78 -15.58 -7.44
CA TYR A 160 29.97 -16.01 -8.16
C TYR A 160 30.57 -14.87 -8.99
N THR A 161 29.74 -14.16 -9.76
CA THR A 161 30.20 -13.06 -10.61
C THR A 161 30.83 -11.94 -9.77
N GLY A 162 30.20 -11.57 -8.66
CA GLY A 162 30.73 -10.60 -7.71
C GLY A 162 32.10 -11.03 -7.15
N PHE A 163 32.23 -12.29 -6.74
CA PHE A 163 33.49 -12.86 -6.26
C PHE A 163 34.59 -12.82 -7.32
N MET A 164 34.30 -13.29 -8.54
CA MET A 164 35.30 -13.34 -9.61
C MET A 164 35.75 -11.94 -10.04
N LEU A 165 34.83 -10.97 -10.11
CA LEU A 165 35.18 -9.58 -10.37
C LEU A 165 36.05 -8.99 -9.24
N ALA A 166 35.82 -9.35 -7.98
CA ALA A 166 36.69 -8.94 -6.87
C ALA A 166 38.10 -9.54 -7.01
N GLN A 167 38.22 -10.81 -7.40
CA GLN A 167 39.51 -11.45 -7.69
C GLN A 167 40.26 -10.75 -8.83
N MET A 168 39.55 -10.34 -9.90
CA MET A 168 40.17 -9.58 -10.99
C MET A 168 40.66 -8.21 -10.54
N ARG A 169 39.90 -7.48 -9.71
CA ARG A 169 40.34 -6.18 -9.16
C ARG A 169 41.61 -6.35 -8.32
N ALA A 170 41.63 -7.36 -7.46
CA ALA A 170 42.81 -7.69 -6.66
C ALA A 170 44.04 -8.06 -7.52
N ALA A 171 43.83 -8.60 -8.72
CA ALA A 171 44.90 -8.89 -9.68
C ALA A 171 45.39 -7.66 -10.45
N HIS A 172 44.51 -6.69 -10.73
CA HIS A 172 44.85 -5.47 -11.51
C HIS A 172 45.71 -4.47 -10.72
N GLY A 173 45.66 -4.52 -9.38
CA GLY A 173 46.43 -3.66 -8.47
C GLY A 173 45.61 -2.49 -7.93
N ALA A 174 45.88 -2.11 -6.67
CA ALA A 174 45.05 -1.21 -5.85
C ALA A 174 44.93 0.26 -6.34
N THR A 175 45.60 0.65 -7.43
CA THR A 175 45.64 2.04 -7.91
C THR A 175 44.57 2.38 -8.94
N ASP A 176 43.93 1.39 -9.58
CA ASP A 176 42.80 1.58 -10.49
C ASP A 176 41.67 0.63 -10.09
N ASP A 177 40.65 1.15 -9.40
CA ASP A 177 39.49 0.36 -8.91
C ASP A 177 38.54 -0.05 -10.06
N VAL A 178 38.82 0.42 -11.28
CA VAL A 178 38.01 0.23 -12.48
C VAL A 178 38.61 -0.86 -13.36
N LEU A 179 37.91 -1.99 -13.44
CA LEU A 179 38.26 -3.07 -14.37
C LEU A 179 38.10 -2.62 -15.84
N PRO A 180 38.93 -3.15 -16.76
CA PRO A 180 38.75 -2.92 -18.19
C PRO A 180 37.33 -3.30 -18.66
N PRO A 181 36.72 -2.55 -19.60
CA PRO A 181 35.39 -2.85 -20.11
C PRO A 181 35.25 -4.27 -20.68
N THR A 182 36.31 -4.79 -21.30
CA THR A 182 36.38 -6.15 -21.85
C THR A 182 36.31 -7.23 -20.77
N ALA A 183 36.95 -7.00 -19.62
CA ALA A 183 36.88 -7.91 -18.46
C ALA A 183 35.48 -7.93 -17.86
N MET A 184 34.84 -6.75 -17.73
CA MET A 184 33.46 -6.65 -17.28
C MET A 184 32.47 -7.28 -18.27
N ALA A 185 32.72 -7.12 -19.58
CA ALA A 185 31.88 -7.71 -20.63
C ALA A 185 31.91 -9.24 -20.58
N MET A 186 33.07 -9.87 -20.37
CA MET A 186 33.15 -11.34 -20.27
C MET A 186 32.18 -11.93 -19.24
N PHE A 187 32.07 -11.31 -18.06
CA PHE A 187 31.12 -11.76 -17.03
C PHE A 187 29.68 -11.33 -17.29
N ARG A 188 29.46 -10.13 -17.82
CA ARG A 188 28.11 -9.58 -18.03
C ARG A 188 27.42 -10.07 -19.29
N SER A 189 28.18 -10.47 -20.31
CA SER A 189 27.66 -10.92 -21.61
C SER A 189 28.11 -12.33 -22.00
N GLY A 190 28.79 -13.07 -21.11
CA GLY A 190 29.10 -14.48 -21.31
C GLY A 190 27.84 -15.36 -21.34
N ASP A 191 27.97 -16.57 -21.85
CA ASP A 191 26.83 -17.50 -22.05
C ASP A 191 26.11 -17.82 -20.74
N LEU A 192 26.84 -17.91 -19.61
CA LEU A 192 26.24 -18.11 -18.29
C LEU A 192 25.31 -16.94 -17.91
N SER A 193 25.79 -15.71 -18.07
CA SER A 193 25.01 -14.50 -17.78
C SER A 193 23.80 -14.38 -18.70
N GLN A 194 23.95 -14.68 -20.00
CA GLN A 194 22.82 -14.68 -20.93
C GLN A 194 21.74 -15.68 -20.53
N LYS A 195 22.13 -16.90 -20.12
CA LYS A 195 21.18 -17.91 -19.65
C LYS A 195 20.55 -17.57 -18.30
N GLN A 196 21.30 -16.95 -17.40
CA GLN A 196 20.77 -16.41 -16.16
C GLN A 196 19.71 -15.33 -16.44
N GLN A 197 19.99 -14.39 -17.34
CA GLN A 197 19.04 -13.36 -17.76
C GLN A 197 17.78 -13.98 -18.38
N GLU A 198 17.92 -15.02 -19.21
CA GLU A 198 16.76 -15.75 -19.76
C GLU A 198 15.89 -16.36 -18.64
N ILE A 199 16.49 -17.02 -17.64
CA ILE A 199 15.75 -17.56 -16.50
C ILE A 199 15.06 -16.44 -15.72
N LEU A 200 15.75 -15.34 -15.46
CA LEU A 200 15.20 -14.19 -14.74
C LEU A 200 14.05 -13.53 -15.51
N MET A 201 14.07 -13.53 -16.85
CA MET A 201 12.94 -13.08 -17.66
C MET A 201 11.71 -13.97 -17.50
N TYR A 202 11.88 -15.30 -17.42
CA TYR A 202 10.77 -16.20 -17.11
C TYR A 202 10.28 -16.00 -15.67
N TYR A 203 11.19 -15.77 -14.72
CA TYR A 203 10.86 -15.53 -13.32
C TYR A 203 9.90 -14.34 -13.21
N VAL A 204 10.26 -13.19 -13.78
CA VAL A 204 9.43 -11.97 -13.71
C VAL A 204 8.01 -12.22 -14.20
N GLN A 205 7.85 -12.93 -15.33
CA GLN A 205 6.53 -13.21 -15.91
C GLN A 205 5.70 -14.19 -15.06
N LEU A 206 6.35 -15.22 -14.51
CA LEU A 206 5.69 -16.21 -13.67
C LEU A 206 5.35 -15.64 -12.28
N GLU A 207 6.21 -14.77 -11.74
CA GLU A 207 6.02 -14.05 -10.50
C GLU A 207 4.81 -13.10 -10.61
N GLU A 208 4.71 -12.35 -11.70
CA GLU A 208 3.54 -11.49 -11.99
C GLU A 208 2.24 -12.29 -12.01
N TYR A 209 2.23 -13.41 -12.75
CA TYR A 209 1.05 -14.27 -12.81
C TYR A 209 0.70 -14.88 -11.45
N PHE A 210 1.70 -15.38 -10.71
CA PHE A 210 1.52 -15.94 -9.38
C PHE A 210 0.93 -14.91 -8.42
N MET A 211 1.51 -13.71 -8.39
CA MET A 211 1.08 -12.60 -7.54
C MET A 211 -0.36 -12.19 -7.87
N THR A 212 -0.64 -11.92 -9.14
CA THR A 212 -1.97 -11.50 -9.61
C THR A 212 -3.04 -12.55 -9.33
N SER A 213 -2.75 -13.83 -9.59
CA SER A 213 -3.73 -14.92 -9.40
C SER A 213 -4.05 -15.15 -7.92
N ASN A 214 -3.03 -15.08 -7.04
CA ASN A 214 -3.26 -15.23 -5.60
C ASN A 214 -3.97 -14.02 -5.00
N VAL A 215 -3.68 -12.79 -5.46
CA VAL A 215 -4.40 -11.58 -5.01
C VAL A 215 -5.87 -11.65 -5.42
N ARG A 216 -6.17 -12.02 -6.67
CA ARG A 216 -7.56 -12.21 -7.11
C ARG A 216 -8.28 -13.27 -6.27
N LYS A 217 -7.62 -14.40 -6.02
CA LYS A 217 -8.18 -15.44 -5.16
C LYS A 217 -8.45 -14.95 -3.74
N ALA A 218 -7.55 -14.15 -3.16
CA ALA A 218 -7.73 -13.55 -1.84
C ALA A 218 -8.92 -12.57 -1.80
N ILE A 219 -9.14 -11.82 -2.89
CA ILE A 219 -10.31 -10.94 -3.05
C ILE A 219 -11.61 -11.75 -3.17
N ASP A 220 -11.57 -12.88 -3.87
CA ASP A 220 -12.74 -13.74 -4.14
C ASP A 220 -13.21 -14.49 -2.89
N ILE A 221 -12.27 -14.95 -2.04
CA ILE A 221 -12.56 -15.68 -0.80
C ILE A 221 -12.70 -14.75 0.42
N ASP A 222 -12.76 -13.44 0.20
CA ASP A 222 -12.80 -12.43 1.24
C ASP A 222 -13.93 -12.66 2.25
N GLU A 223 -13.57 -12.71 3.53
CA GLU A 223 -14.50 -12.93 4.64
C GLU A 223 -14.37 -11.83 5.70
N ALA A 224 -15.51 -11.27 6.12
CA ALA A 224 -15.55 -10.35 7.25
C ALA A 224 -15.60 -11.16 8.57
N ALA A 225 -14.54 -11.08 9.36
CA ALA A 225 -14.50 -11.74 10.66
C ALA A 225 -15.36 -10.99 11.68
N GLN A 226 -16.10 -11.72 12.53
CA GLN A 226 -17.02 -11.14 13.52
C GLN A 226 -16.31 -10.27 14.56
N ASP A 227 -15.05 -10.57 14.88
CA ASP A 227 -14.24 -9.87 15.88
C ASP A 227 -13.20 -8.92 15.26
N SER A 228 -13.32 -8.60 13.96
CA SER A 228 -12.39 -7.72 13.25
C SER A 228 -13.10 -6.53 12.63
N LEU A 229 -12.42 -5.39 12.61
CA LEU A 229 -12.88 -4.17 11.95
C LEU A 229 -12.68 -4.22 10.43
N THR A 230 -11.83 -5.13 9.95
CA THR A 230 -11.51 -5.35 8.53
C THR A 230 -11.81 -6.78 8.11
N SER A 231 -11.86 -7.01 6.80
CA SER A 231 -11.99 -8.35 6.24
C SER A 231 -10.65 -9.03 5.98
N SER A 232 -10.65 -10.35 5.80
CA SER A 232 -9.43 -11.17 5.59
C SER A 232 -8.63 -10.73 4.37
N MET A 233 -9.31 -10.20 3.34
CA MET A 233 -8.67 -9.71 2.11
C MET A 233 -7.56 -8.69 2.36
N VAL A 234 -7.66 -7.85 3.39
CA VAL A 234 -6.60 -6.88 3.68
C VAL A 234 -5.31 -7.60 4.05
N ASP A 235 -5.31 -8.45 5.07
CA ASP A 235 -4.09 -9.13 5.51
C ASP A 235 -3.57 -10.12 4.45
N ASP A 236 -4.47 -10.86 3.78
CA ASP A 236 -4.10 -11.85 2.76
C ASP A 236 -3.40 -11.21 1.56
N VAL A 237 -3.94 -10.10 1.03
CA VAL A 237 -3.35 -9.39 -0.11
C VAL A 237 -1.97 -8.87 0.26
N PHE A 238 -1.82 -8.19 1.41
CA PHE A 238 -0.53 -7.64 1.79
C PHE A 238 0.51 -8.71 2.13
N PHE A 239 0.10 -9.85 2.68
CA PHE A 239 0.98 -11.01 2.87
C PHE A 239 1.54 -11.52 1.54
N ILE A 240 0.69 -11.67 0.51
CA ILE A 240 1.11 -12.09 -0.84
C ILE A 240 2.07 -11.07 -1.44
N LEU A 241 1.72 -9.78 -1.43
CA LEU A 241 2.54 -8.73 -2.02
C LEU A 241 3.92 -8.63 -1.35
N GLN A 242 3.97 -8.72 -0.01
CA GLN A 242 5.23 -8.68 0.74
C GLN A 242 6.10 -9.90 0.42
N LYS A 243 5.53 -11.11 0.37
CA LYS A 243 6.26 -12.33 0.03
C LYS A 243 6.91 -12.26 -1.35
N CYS A 244 6.13 -11.86 -2.37
CA CYS A 244 6.58 -11.78 -3.74
C CYS A 244 7.66 -10.69 -3.94
N THR A 245 7.50 -9.52 -3.32
CA THR A 245 8.48 -8.43 -3.42
C THR A 245 9.77 -8.71 -2.67
N HIS A 246 9.69 -9.28 -1.46
CA HIS A 246 10.89 -9.71 -0.73
C HIS A 246 11.71 -10.70 -1.56
N ARG A 247 11.02 -11.63 -2.22
CA ARG A 247 11.63 -12.60 -3.13
C ARG A 247 12.28 -11.93 -4.35
N ALA A 248 11.61 -10.97 -4.99
CA ALA A 248 12.16 -10.20 -6.11
C ALA A 248 13.39 -9.36 -5.73
N ILE A 249 13.38 -8.69 -4.57
CA ILE A 249 14.52 -7.90 -4.04
C ILE A 249 15.70 -8.83 -3.71
N SER A 250 15.40 -10.03 -3.18
CA SER A 250 16.43 -11.03 -2.87
C SER A 250 17.16 -11.54 -4.12
N SER A 251 16.63 -11.34 -5.33
CA SER A 251 17.29 -11.75 -6.58
C SER A 251 18.67 -11.12 -6.81
N ARG A 252 18.97 -10.00 -6.12
CA ARG A 252 20.15 -9.14 -6.35
C ARG A 252 20.29 -8.62 -7.78
N ASN A 253 19.24 -8.75 -8.59
CA ASN A 253 19.17 -8.20 -9.93
C ASN A 253 18.25 -6.97 -9.92
N VAL A 254 18.78 -5.83 -10.36
CA VAL A 254 18.05 -4.54 -10.30
C VAL A 254 16.80 -4.57 -11.18
N GLN A 255 16.89 -5.18 -12.37
CA GLN A 255 15.77 -5.28 -13.30
C GLN A 255 14.65 -6.15 -12.73
N CYS A 256 14.98 -7.28 -12.11
CA CYS A 256 13.99 -8.16 -11.47
C CYS A 256 13.31 -7.49 -10.28
N ALA A 257 14.08 -6.81 -9.43
CA ALA A 257 13.52 -6.06 -8.30
C ALA A 257 12.59 -4.95 -8.81
N CYS A 258 13.03 -4.10 -9.74
CA CYS A 258 12.18 -3.05 -10.31
C CYS A 258 10.92 -3.61 -10.98
N ALA A 259 11.00 -4.75 -11.68
CA ALA A 259 9.82 -5.38 -12.26
C ALA A 259 8.83 -5.84 -11.16
N GLY A 260 9.32 -6.54 -10.13
CA GLY A 260 8.50 -6.98 -8.99
C GLY A 260 7.81 -5.81 -8.27
N LEU A 261 8.53 -4.71 -8.04
CA LEU A 261 8.00 -3.51 -7.40
C LEU A 261 6.94 -2.83 -8.28
N ASN A 262 7.15 -2.76 -9.60
CA ASN A 262 6.15 -2.26 -10.55
C ASN A 262 4.88 -3.11 -10.56
N HIS A 263 5.00 -4.45 -10.51
CA HIS A 263 3.83 -5.33 -10.46
C HIS A 263 2.97 -5.06 -9.22
N VAL A 264 3.60 -4.88 -8.05
CA VAL A 264 2.85 -4.51 -6.83
C VAL A 264 2.19 -3.14 -6.95
N GLY A 265 2.90 -2.14 -7.48
CA GLY A 265 2.33 -0.81 -7.74
C GLY A 265 1.09 -0.90 -8.64
N ASN A 266 1.15 -1.69 -9.70
CA ASN A 266 0.04 -1.92 -10.62
C ASN A 266 -1.14 -2.66 -9.97
N ILE A 267 -0.90 -3.68 -9.16
CA ILE A 267 -1.97 -4.42 -8.46
C ILE A 267 -2.67 -3.51 -7.45
N LEU A 268 -1.90 -2.78 -6.63
CA LEU A 268 -2.43 -1.83 -5.65
C LEU A 268 -3.21 -0.69 -6.32
N GLY A 269 -2.67 -0.18 -7.43
CA GLY A 269 -3.26 0.93 -8.18
C GLY A 269 -4.46 0.55 -9.04
N ASN A 270 -4.67 -0.73 -9.36
CA ASN A 270 -5.76 -1.21 -10.21
C ASN A 270 -6.56 -2.31 -9.50
N ASP A 271 -6.26 -3.60 -9.75
CA ASP A 271 -7.03 -4.77 -9.28
C ASP A 271 -7.52 -4.66 -7.82
N TYR A 272 -6.64 -4.28 -6.89
CA TYR A 272 -6.99 -4.17 -5.47
C TYR A 272 -7.87 -2.94 -5.16
N ARG A 273 -7.51 -1.77 -5.71
CA ARG A 273 -8.31 -0.54 -5.56
C ARG A 273 -9.71 -0.74 -6.14
N ASP A 274 -9.81 -1.35 -7.31
CA ASP A 274 -11.06 -1.55 -8.02
C ASP A 274 -11.94 -2.55 -7.25
N ALA A 275 -11.36 -3.60 -6.65
CA ALA A 275 -12.08 -4.51 -5.76
C ALA A 275 -12.60 -3.83 -4.49
N LEU A 276 -11.78 -3.01 -3.83
CA LEU A 276 -12.18 -2.22 -2.66
C LEU A 276 -13.31 -1.25 -3.02
N SER A 277 -13.19 -0.53 -4.14
CA SER A 277 -14.22 0.39 -4.63
C SER A 277 -15.52 -0.33 -4.94
N ALA A 278 -15.47 -1.48 -5.61
CA ALA A 278 -16.66 -2.26 -5.96
C ALA A 278 -17.40 -2.77 -4.71
N LYS A 279 -16.67 -3.28 -3.71
CA LYS A 279 -17.27 -3.73 -2.43
C LYS A 279 -17.88 -2.55 -1.66
N LEU A 280 -17.19 -1.41 -1.61
CA LEU A 280 -17.71 -0.19 -1.00
C LEU A 280 -18.99 0.29 -1.68
N ASP A 281 -18.97 0.41 -3.01
CA ASP A 281 -20.12 0.89 -3.78
C ASP A 281 -21.30 -0.06 -3.65
N ALA A 282 -21.09 -1.38 -3.68
CA ALA A 282 -22.14 -2.35 -3.44
C ALA A 282 -22.81 -2.17 -2.06
N ALA A 283 -22.01 -1.95 -1.01
CA ALA A 283 -22.51 -1.74 0.34
C ALA A 283 -23.27 -0.40 0.48
N LEU A 284 -22.67 0.70 0.02
CA LEU A 284 -23.27 2.03 0.11
C LEU A 284 -24.55 2.15 -0.73
N VAL A 285 -24.52 1.72 -2.00
CA VAL A 285 -25.69 1.81 -2.89
C VAL A 285 -26.85 0.99 -2.36
N THR A 286 -26.59 -0.19 -1.80
CA THR A 286 -27.63 -1.02 -1.19
C THR A 286 -28.25 -0.32 0.03
N ALA A 287 -27.41 0.26 0.90
CA ALA A 287 -27.88 0.99 2.06
C ALA A 287 -28.68 2.25 1.68
N GLU A 288 -28.22 3.00 0.68
CA GLU A 288 -28.91 4.16 0.11
C GLU A 288 -30.27 3.78 -0.46
N HIS A 289 -30.37 2.68 -1.23
CA HIS A 289 -31.64 2.20 -1.77
C HIS A 289 -32.64 1.81 -0.68
N VAL A 290 -32.18 1.12 0.38
CA VAL A 290 -33.04 0.77 1.52
C VAL A 290 -33.54 2.03 2.23
N ALA A 291 -32.66 2.99 2.50
CA ALA A 291 -33.03 4.27 3.12
C ALA A 291 -34.02 5.07 2.26
N GLN A 292 -33.79 5.15 0.94
CA GLN A 292 -34.68 5.86 0.02
C GLN A 292 -36.05 5.21 -0.13
N ARG A 293 -36.12 3.86 -0.12
CA ARG A 293 -37.37 3.12 -0.20
C ARG A 293 -38.23 3.39 1.04
N HIS A 294 -37.62 3.32 2.23
CA HIS A 294 -38.27 3.66 3.50
C HIS A 294 -38.82 5.10 3.47
N ALA A 295 -37.99 6.07 3.05
CA ALA A 295 -38.38 7.47 3.00
C ALA A 295 -39.56 7.78 2.03
N ARG A 296 -39.78 6.97 0.99
CA ARG A 296 -40.88 7.16 0.02
C ARG A 296 -42.21 6.56 0.49
N LYS A 297 -42.18 5.51 1.30
CA LYS A 297 -43.37 4.79 1.78
C LYS A 297 -43.22 4.44 3.27
N PRO A 298 -43.26 5.44 4.16
CA PRO A 298 -43.10 5.20 5.60
C PRO A 298 -44.25 4.36 6.20
N ASP A 299 -45.45 4.40 5.61
CA ASP A 299 -46.62 3.65 6.11
C ASP A 299 -46.66 2.16 5.67
N ASP A 300 -45.68 1.70 4.89
CA ASP A 300 -45.60 0.29 4.47
C ASP A 300 -44.94 -0.55 5.58
N ALA A 301 -45.74 -0.99 6.54
CA ALA A 301 -45.31 -1.78 7.69
C ALA A 301 -44.48 -3.04 7.31
N SER A 302 -44.72 -3.61 6.13
CA SER A 302 -43.95 -4.77 5.65
C SER A 302 -42.54 -4.40 5.20
N ALA A 303 -42.38 -3.24 4.55
CA ALA A 303 -41.09 -2.74 4.10
C ALA A 303 -40.26 -2.18 5.27
N ASP A 304 -40.90 -1.59 6.29
CA ASP A 304 -40.22 -1.04 7.46
C ASP A 304 -39.58 -2.15 8.32
N VAL A 305 -40.29 -3.25 8.57
CA VAL A 305 -39.75 -4.40 9.32
C VAL A 305 -38.53 -4.98 8.61
N LEU A 306 -38.62 -5.21 7.29
CA LEU A 306 -37.49 -5.71 6.50
C LEU A 306 -36.29 -4.75 6.49
N ALA A 307 -36.55 -3.43 6.41
CA ALA A 307 -35.51 -2.43 6.46
C ALA A 307 -34.87 -2.31 7.85
N ALA A 308 -35.64 -2.47 8.92
CA ALA A 308 -35.14 -2.49 10.29
C ALA A 308 -34.24 -3.71 10.56
N GLU A 309 -34.60 -4.89 10.04
CA GLU A 309 -33.79 -6.10 10.14
C GLU A 309 -32.50 -6.02 9.30
N ALA A 310 -32.54 -5.38 8.12
CA ALA A 310 -31.39 -5.28 7.23
C ALA A 310 -30.38 -4.17 7.63
N ARG A 311 -30.84 -3.12 8.31
CA ARG A 311 -30.04 -1.93 8.66
C ARG A 311 -28.73 -2.25 9.41
N PRO A 312 -28.71 -3.08 10.47
CA PRO A 312 -27.49 -3.41 11.19
C PRO A 312 -26.45 -4.13 10.32
N ALA A 313 -26.89 -5.09 9.50
CA ALA A 313 -26.00 -5.83 8.59
C ALA A 313 -25.41 -4.92 7.51
N LEU A 314 -26.20 -3.99 6.97
CA LEU A 314 -25.73 -3.00 6.00
C LEU A 314 -24.76 -2.01 6.63
N ALA A 315 -25.04 -1.54 7.85
CA ALA A 315 -24.14 -0.66 8.59
C ALA A 315 -22.80 -1.34 8.88
N ALA A 316 -22.80 -2.62 9.28
CA ALA A 316 -21.59 -3.41 9.45
C ALA A 316 -20.82 -3.56 8.13
N SER A 317 -21.50 -3.89 7.03
CA SER A 317 -20.88 -4.03 5.70
C SER A 317 -20.24 -2.73 5.21
N VAL A 318 -20.91 -1.58 5.38
CA VAL A 318 -20.35 -0.27 5.04
C VAL A 318 -19.15 0.04 5.93
N SER A 319 -19.23 -0.25 7.23
CA SER A 319 -18.15 0.01 8.19
C SER A 319 -16.89 -0.79 7.87
N VAL A 320 -17.03 -2.09 7.58
CA VAL A 320 -15.91 -2.94 7.15
C VAL A 320 -15.28 -2.41 5.85
N ALA A 321 -16.09 -1.99 4.87
CA ALA A 321 -15.56 -1.43 3.62
C ALA A 321 -14.76 -0.13 3.84
N LEU A 322 -15.23 0.76 4.72
CA LEU A 322 -14.53 1.99 5.08
C LEU A 322 -13.21 1.70 5.82
N ASN A 323 -13.24 0.78 6.78
CA ASN A 323 -12.04 0.36 7.51
C ASN A 323 -11.02 -0.32 6.59
N ASN A 324 -11.48 -1.16 5.66
CA ASN A 324 -10.60 -1.79 4.68
C ASN A 324 -9.85 -0.74 3.85
N LEU A 325 -10.51 0.33 3.39
CA LEU A 325 -9.85 1.43 2.66
C LEU A 325 -8.78 2.13 3.50
N ASP A 326 -9.12 2.46 4.75
CA ASP A 326 -8.24 3.15 5.71
C ASP A 326 -7.00 2.31 6.02
N VAL A 327 -7.20 1.08 6.51
CA VAL A 327 -6.12 0.15 6.85
C VAL A 327 -5.27 -0.18 5.62
N SER A 328 -5.89 -0.36 4.45
CA SER A 328 -5.15 -0.60 3.20
C SER A 328 -4.24 0.57 2.86
N ALA A 329 -4.72 1.82 2.92
CA ALA A 329 -3.88 2.98 2.62
C ALA A 329 -2.64 3.08 3.54
N ASP A 330 -2.81 2.73 4.80
CA ASP A 330 -1.72 2.66 5.77
C ASP A 330 -0.79 1.47 5.53
N TYR A 331 -1.33 0.31 5.18
CA TYR A 331 -0.54 -0.87 4.84
C TYR A 331 0.29 -0.64 3.57
N ILE A 332 -0.22 0.06 2.55
CA ILE A 332 0.57 0.48 1.38
C ILE A 332 1.74 1.35 1.83
N SER A 333 1.47 2.32 2.72
CA SER A 333 2.49 3.24 3.22
C SER A 333 3.58 2.51 4.01
N LYS A 334 3.20 1.53 4.85
CA LYS A 334 4.12 0.67 5.60
C LYS A 334 4.92 -0.25 4.69
N LEU A 335 4.26 -0.88 3.71
CA LEU A 335 4.90 -1.76 2.73
C LEU A 335 5.95 -0.98 1.94
N PHE A 336 5.64 0.24 1.49
CA PHE A 336 6.60 1.13 0.84
C PHE A 336 7.88 1.27 1.68
N THR A 337 7.76 1.62 2.97
CA THR A 337 8.93 1.79 3.85
C THR A 337 9.72 0.51 4.00
N VAL A 338 9.05 -0.62 4.24
CA VAL A 338 9.72 -1.94 4.38
C VAL A 338 10.48 -2.32 3.11
N LEU A 339 9.91 -2.05 1.94
CA LEU A 339 10.54 -2.35 0.66
C LEU A 339 11.69 -1.39 0.33
N ASP A 340 11.56 -0.10 0.64
CA ASP A 340 12.63 0.88 0.44
C ASP A 340 13.86 0.56 1.31
N ASP A 341 13.63 0.22 2.59
CA ASP A 341 14.68 -0.23 3.50
C ASP A 341 15.35 -1.53 3.00
N SER A 342 14.56 -2.46 2.48
CA SER A 342 15.07 -3.71 1.91
C SER A 342 15.92 -3.44 0.66
N CYS A 343 15.46 -2.57 -0.24
CA CYS A 343 16.24 -2.15 -1.41
C CYS A 343 17.58 -1.52 -1.00
N ALA A 344 17.58 -0.67 0.03
CA ALA A 344 18.79 -0.06 0.55
C ALA A 344 19.79 -1.08 1.13
N ALA A 345 19.29 -2.15 1.75
CA ALA A 345 20.12 -3.21 2.33
C ALA A 345 20.76 -4.14 1.27
N PHE A 346 20.01 -4.49 0.21
CA PHE A 346 20.49 -5.43 -0.81
C PHE A 346 21.28 -4.76 -1.96
N TYR A 347 21.06 -3.47 -2.21
CA TYR A 347 21.65 -2.75 -3.34
C TYR A 347 22.46 -1.52 -2.89
N PRO A 348 23.80 -1.60 -2.84
CA PRO A 348 24.64 -0.51 -2.33
C PRO A 348 24.76 0.68 -3.30
N SER A 349 24.54 0.46 -4.60
CA SER A 349 24.65 1.49 -5.64
C SER A 349 23.57 2.58 -5.46
N ALA A 350 23.99 3.84 -5.37
CA ALA A 350 23.07 4.97 -5.24
C ALA A 350 22.13 5.10 -6.46
N ALA A 351 22.65 4.87 -7.67
CA ALA A 351 21.85 4.93 -8.90
C ALA A 351 20.82 3.79 -8.98
N ASP A 352 21.10 2.63 -8.40
CA ASP A 352 20.15 1.51 -8.35
C ASP A 352 19.03 1.80 -7.35
N ARG A 353 19.40 2.34 -6.17
CA ARG A 353 18.44 2.78 -5.16
C ARG A 353 17.50 3.87 -5.67
N GLU A 354 18.03 4.88 -6.37
CA GLU A 354 17.20 5.95 -6.94
C GLU A 354 16.19 5.42 -7.97
N ARG A 355 16.60 4.47 -8.83
CA ARG A 355 15.71 3.82 -9.79
C ARG A 355 14.61 3.01 -9.10
N MET A 356 14.97 2.24 -8.06
CA MET A 356 14.00 1.45 -7.28
C MET A 356 13.03 2.35 -6.51
N HIS A 357 13.53 3.40 -5.87
CA HIS A 357 12.69 4.37 -5.15
C HIS A 357 11.69 5.05 -6.09
N THR A 358 12.11 5.41 -7.31
CA THR A 358 11.21 5.99 -8.33
C THR A 358 10.05 5.04 -8.65
N VAL A 359 10.32 3.74 -8.79
CA VAL A 359 9.29 2.71 -9.01
C VAL A 359 8.38 2.55 -7.78
N LEU A 360 8.95 2.55 -6.58
CA LEU A 360 8.19 2.46 -5.33
C LEU A 360 7.24 3.65 -5.12
N ALA A 361 7.57 4.83 -5.66
CA ALA A 361 6.78 6.04 -5.49
C ALA A 361 5.34 5.89 -6.01
N ASP A 362 5.09 5.04 -7.01
CA ASP A 362 3.76 4.76 -7.53
C ASP A 362 2.84 4.12 -6.48
N MET A 363 3.40 3.39 -5.50
CA MET A 363 2.63 2.85 -4.38
C MET A 363 2.06 3.98 -3.50
N GLN A 364 2.81 5.05 -3.30
CA GLN A 364 2.30 6.22 -2.55
C GLN A 364 1.13 6.88 -3.27
N ALA A 365 1.16 6.93 -4.60
CA ALA A 365 0.02 7.42 -5.37
C ALA A 365 -1.23 6.54 -5.18
N ALA A 366 -1.08 5.21 -5.13
CA ALA A 366 -2.18 4.29 -4.82
C ALA A 366 -2.74 4.52 -3.40
N ALA A 367 -1.88 4.72 -2.40
CA ALA A 367 -2.31 5.05 -1.04
C ALA A 367 -3.11 6.35 -0.97
N GLN A 368 -2.67 7.40 -1.68
CA GLN A 368 -3.41 8.66 -1.75
C GLN A 368 -4.76 8.51 -2.47
N ALA A 369 -4.83 7.68 -3.51
CA ALA A 369 -6.10 7.37 -4.18
C ALA A 369 -7.09 6.69 -3.23
N LEU A 370 -6.65 5.72 -2.41
CA LEU A 370 -7.50 5.09 -1.40
C LEU A 370 -7.98 6.09 -0.33
N ARG A 371 -7.11 7.00 0.13
CA ARG A 371 -7.51 8.06 1.08
C ARG A 371 -8.54 9.03 0.49
N ALA A 372 -8.42 9.36 -0.79
CA ALA A 372 -9.40 10.18 -1.49
C ALA A 372 -10.76 9.46 -1.63
N LEU A 373 -10.74 8.16 -1.95
CA LEU A 373 -11.95 7.33 -1.98
C LEU A 373 -12.61 7.24 -0.60
N LEU A 374 -11.83 6.98 0.46
CA LEU A 374 -12.31 6.96 1.84
C LEU A 374 -13.01 8.26 2.23
N LYS A 375 -12.41 9.41 1.91
CA LYS A 375 -13.01 10.72 2.20
C LYS A 375 -14.40 10.86 1.56
N SER A 376 -14.52 10.57 0.26
CA SER A 376 -15.80 10.60 -0.46
C SER A 376 -16.82 9.61 0.13
N ALA A 377 -16.35 8.42 0.51
CA ALA A 377 -17.19 7.39 1.11
C ALA A 377 -17.73 7.79 2.49
N LEU A 378 -16.91 8.44 3.33
CA LEU A 378 -17.33 8.97 4.63
C LEU A 378 -18.34 10.11 4.48
N GLU A 379 -18.23 10.94 3.43
CA GLU A 379 -19.23 11.96 3.12
C GLU A 379 -20.59 11.32 2.76
N ARG A 380 -20.60 10.25 1.96
CA ARG A 380 -21.82 9.47 1.67
C ARG A 380 -22.39 8.77 2.90
N ALA A 381 -21.53 8.17 3.73
CA ALA A 381 -21.94 7.54 4.98
C ALA A 381 -22.56 8.56 5.96
N CYS A 382 -22.01 9.78 6.02
CA CYS A 382 -22.59 10.90 6.76
C CYS A 382 -23.99 11.25 6.25
N GLU A 383 -24.18 11.33 4.93
CA GLU A 383 -25.49 11.60 4.34
C GLU A 383 -26.51 10.50 4.66
N LEU A 384 -26.08 9.23 4.61
CA LEU A 384 -26.90 8.08 4.98
C LEU A 384 -27.29 8.11 6.47
N ALA A 385 -26.34 8.40 7.37
CA ALA A 385 -26.59 8.50 8.80
C ALA A 385 -27.61 9.62 9.10
N LEU A 386 -27.45 10.80 8.49
CA LEU A 386 -28.35 11.93 8.68
C LEU A 386 -29.70 11.77 7.95
N ALA A 387 -29.81 10.81 7.02
CA ALA A 387 -31.07 10.45 6.38
C ALA A 387 -32.01 9.66 7.31
N HIS A 388 -31.55 9.26 8.51
CA HIS A 388 -32.38 8.62 9.52
C HIS A 388 -33.63 9.46 9.82
N GLU A 389 -34.80 8.80 9.86
CA GLU A 389 -36.10 9.47 9.92
C GLU A 389 -36.23 10.41 11.12
N SER A 390 -35.83 9.96 12.32
CA SER A 390 -35.88 10.76 13.55
C SER A 390 -34.99 12.01 13.48
N ILE A 391 -33.82 11.92 12.83
CA ILE A 391 -32.92 13.06 12.63
C ILE A 391 -33.57 14.05 11.66
N ARG A 392 -34.10 13.55 10.53
CA ARG A 392 -34.80 14.39 9.55
C ARG A 392 -36.02 15.07 10.13
N ALA A 393 -36.82 14.37 10.94
CA ALA A 393 -38.01 14.90 11.58
C ALA A 393 -37.63 16.02 12.57
N ALA A 394 -36.61 15.81 13.40
CA ALA A 394 -36.13 16.82 14.32
C ALA A 394 -35.54 18.05 13.59
N LEU A 395 -34.79 17.86 12.49
CA LEU A 395 -34.31 18.97 11.64
C LEU A 395 -35.44 19.68 10.88
N ALA A 396 -36.55 19.01 10.58
CA ALA A 396 -37.72 19.65 10.00
C ALA A 396 -38.47 20.47 11.05
N ALA A 397 -38.66 19.93 12.26
CA ALA A 397 -39.22 20.63 13.40
C ALA A 397 -38.38 21.87 13.78
N SER A 398 -37.05 21.76 13.74
CA SER A 398 -36.16 22.89 13.99
C SER A 398 -36.32 24.01 12.97
N LYS A 399 -36.79 23.74 11.74
CA LYS A 399 -37.09 24.78 10.74
C LYS A 399 -38.43 25.47 10.98
N THR A 400 -39.45 24.73 11.45
CA THR A 400 -40.81 25.26 11.66
C THR A 400 -41.03 25.88 13.05
N CYS A 401 -40.17 25.59 14.02
CA CYS A 401 -40.27 26.13 15.39
C CYS A 401 -40.21 27.68 15.41
N SER A 402 -41.07 28.31 16.21
CA SER A 402 -41.08 29.76 16.45
C SER A 402 -40.13 30.13 17.60
N TYR A 403 -39.44 31.27 17.48
CA TYR A 403 -38.66 31.88 18.57
C TYR A 403 -39.21 33.24 19.02
N ALA A 404 -40.37 33.67 18.50
CA ALA A 404 -41.14 34.77 19.05
C ALA A 404 -42.08 34.20 20.14
N LEU A 405 -41.57 34.09 21.36
CA LEU A 405 -42.19 33.31 22.44
C LEU A 405 -42.80 34.21 23.51
N SER A 406 -43.94 33.77 24.04
CA SER A 406 -44.46 34.24 25.33
C SER A 406 -43.88 33.41 26.48
N GLU A 407 -44.05 33.86 27.72
CA GLU A 407 -43.66 33.08 28.90
C GLU A 407 -44.34 31.70 28.96
N GLU A 408 -45.63 31.63 28.58
CA GLU A 408 -46.39 30.38 28.53
C GLU A 408 -45.82 29.40 27.48
N ALA A 409 -45.49 29.91 26.29
CA ALA A 409 -44.91 29.11 25.21
C ALA A 409 -43.49 28.64 25.56
N TYR A 410 -42.69 29.51 26.17
CA TYR A 410 -41.36 29.16 26.68
C TYR A 410 -41.45 28.06 27.73
N ALA A 411 -42.32 28.21 28.74
CA ALA A 411 -42.53 27.21 29.79
C ALA A 411 -43.05 25.87 29.24
N ALA A 412 -43.87 25.89 28.18
CA ALA A 412 -44.29 24.66 27.48
C ALA A 412 -43.10 23.96 26.82
N ASN A 413 -42.23 24.70 26.14
CA ASN A 413 -41.02 24.18 25.50
C ASN A 413 -39.96 23.69 26.50
N GLU A 414 -39.97 24.17 27.75
CA GLU A 414 -39.13 23.61 28.82
C GLU A 414 -39.58 22.22 29.25
N ARG A 415 -40.88 21.92 29.17
CA ARG A 415 -41.43 20.61 29.53
C ARG A 415 -41.27 19.60 28.41
N VAL A 416 -41.48 20.03 27.17
CA VAL A 416 -41.35 19.22 25.97
C VAL A 416 -40.54 20.00 24.95
N ASP A 417 -39.27 19.62 24.82
CA ASP A 417 -38.37 20.27 23.88
C ASP A 417 -38.83 20.03 22.43
N PRO A 418 -38.89 21.09 21.60
CA PRO A 418 -39.52 21.01 20.28
C PRO A 418 -38.68 20.26 19.24
N TRP A 419 -37.35 20.19 19.38
CA TRP A 419 -36.49 19.58 18.35
C TRP A 419 -35.08 19.20 18.81
N ALA A 420 -34.45 19.91 19.75
CA ALA A 420 -33.06 19.72 20.14
C ALA A 420 -32.81 18.43 20.93
N VAL A 421 -33.66 18.11 21.92
CA VAL A 421 -33.57 16.84 22.67
C VAL A 421 -33.95 15.65 21.78
N PRO A 422 -35.02 15.70 20.96
CA PRO A 422 -35.28 14.68 19.95
C PRO A 422 -34.11 14.48 18.97
N LEU A 423 -33.48 15.56 18.51
CA LEU A 423 -32.32 15.49 17.62
C LEU A 423 -31.13 14.84 18.31
N ALA A 424 -30.80 15.26 19.54
CA ALA A 424 -29.71 14.68 20.33
C ALA A 424 -29.87 13.17 20.52
N THR A 425 -31.07 12.74 20.93
CA THR A 425 -31.40 11.32 21.13
C THR A 425 -31.30 10.53 19.81
N ALA A 426 -31.80 11.12 18.71
CA ALA A 426 -31.74 10.49 17.39
C ALA A 426 -30.30 10.34 16.86
N LEU A 427 -29.45 11.35 17.09
CA LEU A 427 -28.03 11.31 16.73
C LEU A 427 -27.29 10.24 17.52
N GLU A 428 -27.51 10.16 18.83
CA GLU A 428 -26.89 9.14 19.69
C GLU A 428 -27.31 7.73 19.26
N SER A 429 -28.61 7.51 19.01
CA SER A 429 -29.12 6.22 18.54
C SER A 429 -28.56 5.81 17.17
N ALA A 430 -28.29 6.77 16.27
CA ALA A 430 -27.80 6.48 14.92
C ALA A 430 -26.28 6.29 14.87
N LEU A 431 -25.53 7.05 15.67
CA LEU A 431 -24.06 7.10 15.59
C LEU A 431 -23.36 6.25 16.64
N SER A 432 -23.94 6.04 17.83
CA SER A 432 -23.29 5.26 18.90
C SER A 432 -22.91 3.83 18.47
N PRO A 433 -23.77 3.05 17.79
CA PRO A 433 -23.43 1.69 17.36
C PRO A 433 -22.27 1.60 16.37
N LEU A 434 -21.95 2.70 15.66
CA LEU A 434 -20.85 2.73 14.69
C LEU A 434 -19.48 2.84 15.37
N SER A 435 -19.42 3.19 16.64
CA SER A 435 -18.15 3.28 17.40
C SER A 435 -17.45 1.92 17.54
N ASP A 436 -18.23 0.84 17.65
CA ASP A 436 -17.72 -0.54 17.72
C ASP A 436 -17.40 -1.12 16.33
N ALA A 437 -17.98 -0.56 15.26
CA ALA A 437 -17.86 -1.10 13.90
C ALA A 437 -16.79 -0.38 13.05
N LEU A 438 -16.46 0.88 13.36
CA LEU A 438 -15.47 1.68 12.65
C LEU A 438 -14.14 1.75 13.42
N SER A 439 -13.04 1.96 12.70
CA SER A 439 -11.80 2.44 13.32
C SER A 439 -12.08 3.77 14.04
N GLN A 440 -11.37 4.04 15.15
CA GLN A 440 -11.54 5.29 15.90
C GLN A 440 -11.37 6.53 15.00
N ALA A 441 -10.42 6.50 14.07
CA ALA A 441 -10.17 7.60 13.13
C ALA A 441 -11.35 7.81 12.15
N ASN A 442 -11.89 6.73 11.60
CA ASN A 442 -13.06 6.79 10.72
C ASN A 442 -14.31 7.25 11.46
N TYR A 443 -14.51 6.75 12.69
CA TYR A 443 -15.63 7.14 13.54
C TYR A 443 -15.60 8.63 13.86
N ASP A 444 -14.47 9.14 14.35
CA ASP A 444 -14.32 10.56 14.68
C ASP A 444 -14.52 11.45 13.44
N THR A 445 -13.99 11.03 12.29
CA THR A 445 -14.18 11.76 11.02
C THR A 445 -15.65 11.82 10.62
N LEU A 446 -16.37 10.70 10.75
CA LEU A 446 -17.81 10.63 10.47
C LEU A 446 -18.62 11.52 11.42
N VAL A 447 -18.36 11.44 12.73
CA VAL A 447 -19.05 12.24 13.75
C VAL A 447 -18.82 13.74 13.52
N LEU A 448 -17.59 14.15 13.20
CA LEU A 448 -17.27 15.54 12.88
C LEU A 448 -17.94 16.02 11.59
N ALA A 449 -18.04 15.18 10.56
CA ALA A 449 -18.77 15.50 9.33
C ALA A 449 -20.28 15.67 9.61
N CYS A 450 -20.86 14.77 10.41
CA CYS A 450 -22.26 14.88 10.86
C CYS A 450 -22.49 16.18 11.64
N ALA A 451 -21.59 16.51 12.57
CA ALA A 451 -21.65 17.75 13.36
C ALA A 451 -21.66 19.00 12.47
N GLU A 452 -20.78 19.05 11.46
CA GLU A 452 -20.68 20.16 10.53
C GLU A 452 -21.94 20.31 9.66
N ARG A 453 -22.47 19.21 9.13
CA ARG A 453 -23.71 19.21 8.32
C ARG A 453 -24.92 19.64 9.16
N VAL A 454 -25.05 19.14 10.39
CA VAL A 454 -26.13 19.53 11.31
C VAL A 454 -26.00 21.01 11.69
N ALA A 455 -24.80 21.47 12.04
CA ALA A 455 -24.55 22.88 12.38
C ALA A 455 -24.96 23.81 11.22
N SER A 456 -24.54 23.49 10.00
CA SER A 456 -24.90 24.26 8.80
C SER A 456 -26.40 24.26 8.52
N ALA A 457 -27.07 23.10 8.67
CA ALA A 457 -28.51 22.99 8.46
C ALA A 457 -29.32 23.81 9.47
N LEU A 458 -28.90 23.80 10.74
CA LEU A 458 -29.51 24.61 11.79
C LEU A 458 -29.28 26.10 11.52
N GLU A 459 -28.04 26.50 11.21
CA GLU A 459 -27.69 27.92 10.96
C GLU A 459 -28.53 28.52 9.83
N GLN A 460 -28.64 27.81 8.70
CA GLN A 460 -29.48 28.24 7.57
C GLN A 460 -30.96 28.41 7.96
N GLY A 461 -31.46 27.56 8.86
CA GLY A 461 -32.83 27.62 9.35
C GLY A 461 -33.10 28.79 10.32
N LEU A 462 -32.07 29.35 10.96
CA LEU A 462 -32.24 30.44 11.94
C LEU A 462 -32.47 31.80 11.28
N PHE A 463 -31.78 32.08 10.16
CA PHE A 463 -31.83 33.39 9.50
C PHE A 463 -33.19 33.74 8.88
N THR A 464 -34.12 32.80 8.80
CA THR A 464 -35.48 33.01 8.30
C THR A 464 -36.48 33.36 9.42
N LYS A 465 -36.03 33.37 10.68
CA LYS A 465 -36.91 33.47 11.85
C LYS A 465 -36.83 34.83 12.55
N LYS A 466 -37.81 35.07 13.42
CA LYS A 466 -37.82 36.22 14.35
C LYS A 466 -37.73 35.73 15.79
N PHE A 467 -37.03 36.51 16.61
CA PHE A 467 -36.67 36.16 17.97
C PHE A 467 -37.17 37.20 18.97
N SER A 468 -37.60 36.69 20.11
CA SER A 468 -37.76 37.41 21.38
C SER A 468 -36.55 37.13 22.29
N GLN A 469 -36.40 37.85 23.41
CA GLN A 469 -35.36 37.53 24.42
C GLN A 469 -35.48 36.07 24.92
N LEU A 470 -36.70 35.63 25.24
CA LEU A 470 -36.97 34.24 25.64
C LEU A 470 -36.65 33.24 24.52
N GLY A 471 -36.87 33.62 23.26
CA GLY A 471 -36.45 32.84 22.10
C GLY A 471 -34.94 32.71 21.98
N GLY A 472 -34.19 33.77 22.30
CA GLY A 472 -32.72 33.74 22.38
C GLY A 472 -32.23 32.77 23.47
N LEU A 473 -32.83 32.84 24.66
CA LEU A 473 -32.53 31.90 25.76
C LEU A 473 -32.86 30.44 25.39
N GLN A 474 -33.98 30.21 24.71
CA GLN A 474 -34.34 28.87 24.25
C GLN A 474 -33.32 28.35 23.23
N LEU A 475 -32.97 29.14 22.21
CA LEU A 475 -31.98 28.74 21.21
C LEU A 475 -30.63 28.43 21.84
N ASP A 476 -30.17 29.23 22.81
CA ASP A 476 -28.91 28.96 23.52
C ASP A 476 -28.91 27.59 24.22
N ARG A 477 -30.01 27.24 24.91
CA ARG A 477 -30.16 25.92 25.53
C ARG A 477 -30.17 24.79 24.50
N GLU A 478 -30.89 24.97 23.40
CA GLU A 478 -31.00 23.99 22.31
C GLU A 478 -29.65 23.75 21.63
N VAL A 479 -28.91 24.82 21.31
CA VAL A 479 -27.55 24.74 20.75
C VAL A 479 -26.62 24.00 21.71
N ARG A 480 -26.64 24.32 23.00
CA ARG A 480 -25.85 23.60 24.02
C ARG A 480 -26.20 22.11 24.10
N THR A 481 -27.47 21.76 23.95
CA THR A 481 -27.95 20.36 23.95
C THR A 481 -27.36 19.59 22.77
N VAL A 482 -27.44 20.15 21.55
CA VAL A 482 -26.90 19.52 20.34
C VAL A 482 -25.37 19.41 20.41
N VAL A 483 -24.67 20.46 20.88
CA VAL A 483 -23.22 20.43 21.09
C VAL A 483 -22.84 19.36 22.10
N GLY A 484 -23.62 19.21 23.19
CA GLY A 484 -23.43 18.17 24.19
C GLY A 484 -23.53 16.76 23.61
N ALA A 485 -24.53 16.51 22.76
CA ALA A 485 -24.71 15.21 22.11
C ALA A 485 -23.50 14.82 21.25
N PHE A 486 -23.03 15.73 20.38
CA PHE A 486 -21.84 15.46 19.58
C PHE A 486 -20.56 15.37 20.41
N SER A 487 -20.46 16.12 21.52
CA SER A 487 -19.32 16.03 22.44
C SER A 487 -19.26 14.71 23.20
N ALA A 488 -20.41 14.04 23.39
CA ALA A 488 -20.46 12.70 23.99
C ALA A 488 -20.06 11.59 23.00
N LEU A 489 -20.24 11.82 21.70
CA LEU A 489 -19.91 10.87 20.64
C LEU A 489 -18.46 11.00 20.16
N ALA A 490 -17.92 12.21 20.05
CA ALA A 490 -16.57 12.42 19.53
C ALA A 490 -15.50 12.23 20.60
N SER A 491 -14.33 11.68 20.22
CA SER A 491 -13.15 11.67 21.10
C SER A 491 -12.52 13.06 21.26
N GLY A 492 -12.70 13.93 20.25
CA GLY A 492 -12.15 15.28 20.17
C GLY A 492 -13.18 16.40 20.34
N SER A 493 -12.70 17.64 20.30
CA SER A 493 -13.57 18.82 20.43
C SER A 493 -14.40 19.06 19.17
N VAL A 494 -15.72 19.07 19.32
CA VAL A 494 -16.68 19.44 18.26
C VAL A 494 -17.04 20.93 18.25
N ARG A 495 -16.58 21.70 19.25
CA ARG A 495 -16.99 23.09 19.49
C ARG A 495 -16.73 24.00 18.30
N ASP A 496 -15.64 23.74 17.57
CA ASP A 496 -15.25 24.49 16.39
C ASP A 496 -16.35 24.52 15.31
N ARG A 497 -16.99 23.35 15.08
CA ARG A 497 -18.06 23.19 14.09
C ARG A 497 -19.34 23.95 14.45
N PHE A 498 -19.58 24.14 15.74
CA PHE A 498 -20.74 24.89 16.26
C PHE A 498 -20.41 26.33 16.67
N ALA A 499 -19.19 26.82 16.44
CA ALA A 499 -18.74 28.12 16.92
C ALA A 499 -19.61 29.27 16.38
N ARG A 500 -19.97 29.24 15.10
CA ARG A 500 -20.87 30.24 14.49
C ARG A 500 -22.26 30.23 15.12
N LEU A 501 -22.87 29.05 15.27
CA LEU A 501 -24.17 28.89 15.93
C LEU A 501 -24.16 29.38 17.38
N THR A 502 -23.09 29.07 18.11
CA THR A 502 -22.91 29.52 19.51
C THR A 502 -22.81 31.04 19.57
N GLN A 503 -22.06 31.66 18.66
CA GLN A 503 -21.96 33.13 18.56
C GLN A 503 -23.30 33.77 18.16
N VAL A 504 -24.07 33.16 17.24
CA VAL A 504 -25.42 33.61 16.90
C VAL A 504 -26.33 33.57 18.13
N ALA A 505 -26.30 32.47 18.90
CA ALA A 505 -27.06 32.36 20.14
C ALA A 505 -26.64 33.42 21.17
N THR A 506 -25.34 33.67 21.36
CA THR A 506 -24.84 34.76 22.21
C THR A 506 -25.42 36.11 21.81
N VAL A 507 -25.38 36.47 20.51
CA VAL A 507 -25.90 37.76 20.02
C VAL A 507 -27.41 37.88 20.20
N LEU A 508 -28.15 36.79 19.96
CA LEU A 508 -29.61 36.78 20.12
C LEU A 508 -30.05 36.84 21.59
N ASN A 509 -29.16 36.55 22.52
CA ASN A 509 -29.42 36.57 23.97
C ASN A 509 -29.06 37.90 24.65
N LEU A 510 -28.52 38.88 23.91
CA LEU A 510 -28.22 40.21 24.45
C LEU A 510 -29.50 40.93 24.90
N GLU A 511 -29.43 41.68 25.98
CA GLU A 511 -30.57 42.46 26.49
C GLU A 511 -30.76 43.76 25.68
N ARG A 512 -29.67 44.32 25.16
CA ARG A 512 -29.65 45.59 24.42
C ARG A 512 -28.66 45.56 23.27
N VAL A 513 -28.98 46.28 22.18
CA VAL A 513 -28.15 46.35 20.97
C VAL A 513 -26.70 46.77 21.26
N ALA A 514 -26.48 47.71 22.19
CA ALA A 514 -25.14 48.21 22.52
C ALA A 514 -24.27 47.22 23.30
N GLU A 515 -24.84 46.18 23.91
CA GLU A 515 -24.11 45.17 24.69
C GLU A 515 -23.14 44.36 23.85
N ILE A 516 -23.36 44.27 22.53
CA ILE A 516 -22.42 43.63 21.61
C ILE A 516 -21.02 44.25 21.67
N LEU A 517 -20.90 45.55 21.99
CA LEU A 517 -19.63 46.26 22.11
C LEU A 517 -18.82 45.80 23.33
N ASP A 518 -19.47 45.18 24.31
CA ASP A 518 -18.81 44.59 25.48
C ASP A 518 -18.10 43.27 25.11
N TYR A 519 -18.44 42.69 23.96
CA TYR A 519 -17.89 41.44 23.45
C TYR A 519 -17.18 41.60 22.11
N TRP A 520 -17.01 42.81 21.57
CA TRP A 520 -16.52 43.05 20.20
C TRP A 520 -15.25 43.90 20.17
N GLY A 521 -14.42 43.71 19.14
CA GLY A 521 -13.14 44.43 18.99
C GLY A 521 -12.18 44.14 20.14
N ASP A 522 -11.60 45.20 20.72
CA ASP A 522 -10.65 45.10 21.83
C ASP A 522 -11.26 44.48 23.10
N ASN A 523 -12.59 44.48 23.22
CA ASN A 523 -13.32 43.93 24.36
C ASN A 523 -13.71 42.45 24.18
N ALA A 524 -13.39 41.82 23.04
CA ALA A 524 -13.80 40.44 22.76
C ALA A 524 -13.24 39.40 23.74
N GLY A 525 -12.18 39.76 24.49
CA GLY A 525 -11.57 38.89 25.48
C GLY A 525 -11.10 37.57 24.86
N ALA A 526 -11.65 36.45 25.31
CA ALA A 526 -11.32 35.12 24.81
C ALA A 526 -12.14 34.69 23.57
N ILE A 527 -13.12 35.49 23.13
CA ILE A 527 -13.99 35.15 22.01
C ILE A 527 -13.30 35.50 20.69
N THR A 528 -13.03 34.49 19.87
CA THR A 528 -12.63 34.69 18.46
C THR A 528 -13.86 34.67 17.57
N TRP A 529 -14.35 35.85 17.17
CA TRP A 529 -15.53 35.97 16.32
C TRP A 529 -15.31 35.37 14.92
N ARG A 530 -16.27 34.55 14.49
CA ARG A 530 -16.38 33.98 13.13
C ARG A 530 -17.46 34.64 12.29
N LEU A 531 -18.23 35.53 12.91
CA LEU A 531 -19.23 36.35 12.26
C LEU A 531 -18.59 37.69 11.90
N SER A 532 -18.78 38.12 10.66
CA SER A 532 -18.42 39.46 10.21
C SER A 532 -19.30 40.54 10.85
N PRO A 533 -18.87 41.82 10.87
CA PRO A 533 -19.71 42.95 11.33
C PRO A 533 -21.11 42.96 10.70
N ASN A 534 -21.20 42.65 9.40
CA ASN A 534 -22.45 42.62 8.67
C ASN A 534 -23.34 41.44 9.09
N GLU A 535 -22.75 40.27 9.35
CA GLU A 535 -23.51 39.12 9.85
C GLU A 535 -24.05 39.41 11.26
N ILE A 536 -23.28 40.05 12.14
CA ILE A 536 -23.77 40.44 13.47
C ILE A 536 -24.95 41.40 13.38
N LYS A 537 -24.86 42.43 12.53
CA LYS A 537 -26.00 43.34 12.30
C LYS A 537 -27.23 42.59 11.78
N LYS A 538 -27.05 41.60 10.89
CA LYS A 538 -28.14 40.74 10.41
C LYS A 538 -28.74 39.89 11.52
N VAL A 539 -27.92 39.29 12.39
CA VAL A 539 -28.37 38.48 13.53
C VAL A 539 -29.14 39.36 14.53
N LEU A 540 -28.63 40.54 14.87
CA LEU A 540 -29.31 41.51 15.73
C LEU A 540 -30.68 41.90 15.15
N ALA A 541 -30.80 42.04 13.82
CA ALA A 541 -32.06 42.38 13.16
C ALA A 541 -33.11 41.23 13.17
N LEU A 542 -32.73 40.03 13.62
CA LEU A 542 -33.68 38.94 13.85
C LEU A 542 -34.48 39.14 15.15
N ARG A 543 -33.99 39.95 16.10
CA ARG A 543 -34.70 40.34 17.33
C ARG A 543 -35.79 41.35 17.03
N SER A 544 -37.04 41.02 17.36
CA SER A 544 -38.20 41.86 17.04
C SER A 544 -38.28 43.15 17.86
N ASP A 545 -37.63 43.18 19.02
CA ASP A 545 -37.60 44.29 19.97
C ASP A 545 -36.42 45.26 19.73
N PHE A 546 -35.45 44.91 18.88
CA PHE A 546 -34.33 45.77 18.54
C PHE A 546 -34.66 46.69 17.36
N SER A 547 -34.37 47.99 17.51
CA SER A 547 -34.65 48.97 16.47
C SER A 547 -33.56 48.99 15.39
N GLU A 548 -33.97 49.01 14.13
CA GLU A 548 -33.05 49.06 12.97
C GLU A 548 -32.09 50.25 13.03
N HIS A 549 -32.57 51.41 13.51
CA HIS A 549 -31.73 52.59 13.70
C HIS A 549 -30.55 52.30 14.64
N SER A 550 -30.81 51.67 15.80
CA SER A 550 -29.76 51.36 16.79
C SER A 550 -28.74 50.36 16.25
N ILE A 551 -29.20 49.38 15.46
CA ILE A 551 -28.33 48.38 14.82
C ILE A 551 -27.45 49.04 13.75
N SER A 552 -28.04 49.92 12.94
CA SER A 552 -27.32 50.62 11.88
C SER A 552 -26.23 51.55 12.43
N ALA A 553 -26.50 52.19 13.58
CA ALA A 553 -25.60 53.09 14.29
C ALA A 553 -24.41 52.39 14.98
N LEU A 554 -24.43 51.06 15.12
CA LEU A 554 -23.31 50.32 15.71
C LEU A 554 -22.03 50.44 14.86
N GLN A 555 -20.92 50.76 15.53
CA GLN A 555 -19.57 50.70 14.96
C GLN A 555 -18.91 49.40 15.40
N LEU A 556 -18.96 48.41 14.50
CA LEU A 556 -18.36 47.08 14.64
C LEU A 556 -17.16 46.98 13.71
#